data_AF-A0A1G1FS03-F1
#
_entry.id   AF-A0A1G1FS03-F1
#
_cell.length_a   1.000
_cell.length_b   1.000
_cell.length_c   1.000
_cell.angle_alpha   90.00
_cell.angle_beta   90.00
_cell.angle_gamma   90.00
#
_symmetry.space_group_name_H-M   'P 1'
#
loop_
_entity.id
_entity.type
_entity.pdbx_description
1 polymer ?
#
loop_
_entity_poly.entity_id
_entity_poly.type
_entity_poly.pdbx_seq_one_letter_code
_entity_poly.pdbx_strand_id
1 'polypeptide(L)'
;MKNELNMRCVTSKNALPVTGAEQAVYALVEIKAGTGTSLGSLPTNFSLVLDRSGSMDGEKMDNLKEAVGYVADHLSDNDLVSVTIFDDQVETLIPNQQARNRGEIKDRLTKVIARGGTQISDGLKAGMAEVRKGYAKDRVNRILLLTDGQTWDDEDACLKLADEAGKQGIAITSIGIGDDWNEKLLLQLAERSHGNSHWIQNPVSILDAFRQEVEGMQAVAAVNLRVTARMSPGVKPKRVFATVPMISDISGKAVGGANITADLGSLDGKRGQAILIEAHVPAQKAGRCRLGQIEVTYDLPSEGIKAKSIKTDVYVTFTDDAAAAAKVNAEVMNLVEKVSAFKLQTRALTEVEAGNIAAATRKLQSAATVLLTMGEDDLAAAAEQEILSLKKTGTLTAAGTKKLEYGTRKLTMALK
;
A
#
# COMPACT_ATOMS: atom_id res chain seq x y z
N MET A 1 25.18 11.01 -17.55
CA MET A 1 24.90 9.87 -16.65
C MET A 1 23.43 9.56 -16.78
N LYS A 2 23.06 8.29 -17.05
CA LYS A 2 21.65 7.88 -17.04
C LYS A 2 21.19 7.94 -15.59
N ASN A 3 20.12 8.68 -15.28
CA ASN A 3 19.52 8.63 -13.94
C ASN A 3 18.77 7.30 -13.81
N GLU A 4 19.16 6.48 -12.85
CA GLU A 4 18.57 5.16 -12.59
C GLU A 4 17.23 5.28 -11.86
N LEU A 5 17.04 6.32 -11.07
CA LEU A 5 15.74 6.75 -10.56
C LEU A 5 15.51 8.23 -10.85
N ASN A 6 14.27 8.58 -11.13
CA ASN A 6 13.83 9.96 -11.27
C ASN A 6 12.96 10.32 -10.07
N MET A 7 13.34 11.41 -9.37
CA MET A 7 12.51 12.02 -8.34
C MET A 7 11.93 13.34 -8.87
N ARG A 8 10.60 13.48 -8.78
CA ARG A 8 9.90 14.74 -9.03
C ARG A 8 9.30 15.22 -7.71
N CYS A 9 9.49 16.50 -7.39
CA CYS A 9 8.82 17.13 -6.25
C CYS A 9 8.02 18.34 -6.73
N VAL A 10 6.73 18.37 -6.40
CA VAL A 10 5.80 19.42 -6.82
C VAL A 10 5.00 19.90 -5.62
N THR A 11 4.89 21.22 -5.44
CA THR A 11 4.08 21.80 -4.36
C THR A 11 2.67 22.13 -4.83
N SER A 12 1.71 22.17 -3.90
CA SER A 12 0.33 22.59 -4.17
C SER A 12 0.23 24.02 -4.66
N LYS A 13 1.22 24.85 -4.34
CA LYS A 13 1.35 26.24 -4.80
C LYS A 13 2.81 26.58 -5.03
N ASN A 14 3.09 27.33 -6.09
CA ASN A 14 4.42 27.89 -6.33
C ASN A 14 4.63 29.21 -5.57
N ALA A 15 3.53 29.89 -5.22
CA ALA A 15 3.55 31.14 -4.48
C ALA A 15 2.55 31.14 -3.32
N LEU A 16 2.93 31.78 -2.22
CA LEU A 16 2.10 31.99 -1.03
C LEU A 16 1.93 33.50 -0.79
N PRO A 17 0.75 33.96 -0.35
CA PRO A 17 0.58 35.35 0.03
C PRO A 17 1.45 35.69 1.25
N VAL A 18 1.99 36.91 1.30
CA VAL A 18 2.60 37.44 2.53
C VAL A 18 1.48 37.74 3.52
N THR A 19 1.39 36.95 4.58
CA THR A 19 0.41 37.15 5.66
C THR A 19 1.10 37.00 7.02
N GLY A 20 0.46 37.50 8.08
CA GLY A 20 0.93 37.30 9.46
C GLY A 20 0.65 35.90 10.02
N ALA A 21 0.08 34.99 9.23
CA ALA A 21 -0.36 33.68 9.69
C ALA A 21 0.48 32.53 9.08
N GLU A 22 0.53 31.40 9.78
CA GLU A 22 1.04 30.15 9.22
C GLU A 22 0.15 29.68 8.05
N GLN A 23 0.76 29.06 7.05
CA GLN A 23 0.07 28.60 5.84
C GLN A 23 0.39 27.14 5.55
N ALA A 24 -0.62 26.36 5.16
CA ALA A 24 -0.43 24.97 4.77
C ALA A 24 0.04 24.87 3.31
N VAL A 25 1.06 24.03 3.09
CA VAL A 25 1.56 23.64 1.77
C VAL A 25 1.60 22.13 1.70
N TYR A 26 1.21 21.59 0.54
CA TYR A 26 1.40 20.19 0.23
C TYR A 26 2.58 20.03 -0.73
N ALA A 27 3.41 19.03 -0.53
CA ALA A 27 4.46 18.64 -1.45
C ALA A 27 4.26 17.17 -1.85
N LEU A 28 4.01 16.95 -3.13
CA LEU A 28 3.97 15.64 -3.77
C LEU A 28 5.39 15.26 -4.17
N VAL A 29 5.86 14.10 -3.67
CA VAL A 29 7.13 13.50 -4.03
C VAL A 29 6.85 12.22 -4.80
N GLU A 30 7.31 12.15 -6.03
CA GLU A 30 7.16 11.00 -6.91
C GLU A 30 8.52 10.41 -7.24
N ILE A 31 8.57 9.08 -7.29
CA ILE A 31 9.76 8.31 -7.56
C ILE A 31 9.41 7.31 -8.65
N LYS A 32 10.14 7.37 -9.77
CA LYS A 32 9.99 6.47 -10.90
C LYS A 32 11.32 5.84 -11.27
N ALA A 33 11.27 4.65 -11.87
CA ALA A 33 12.43 4.08 -12.53
C ALA A 33 12.89 5.00 -13.67
N GLY A 34 14.20 5.11 -13.84
CA GLY A 34 14.82 5.81 -14.96
C GLY A 34 14.65 5.04 -16.27
N THR A 35 14.76 5.74 -17.41
CA THR A 35 14.63 5.16 -18.76
C THR A 35 15.73 4.16 -19.13
N GLY A 36 16.70 3.91 -18.25
CA GLY A 36 17.78 2.95 -18.44
C GLY A 36 17.85 1.84 -17.39
N THR A 37 16.90 1.80 -16.45
CA THR A 37 16.94 0.87 -15.31
C THR A 37 16.41 -0.50 -15.73
N SER A 38 17.19 -1.55 -15.50
CA SER A 38 16.79 -2.92 -15.84
C SER A 38 15.69 -3.42 -14.90
N LEU A 39 14.45 -3.38 -15.36
CA LEU A 39 13.33 -4.02 -14.68
C LEU A 39 13.52 -5.55 -14.70
N GLY A 40 13.07 -6.24 -13.65
CA GLY A 40 13.02 -7.71 -13.61
C GLY A 40 14.36 -8.42 -13.56
N SER A 41 15.40 -7.73 -13.08
CA SER A 41 16.75 -8.28 -12.95
C SER A 41 17.00 -8.97 -11.61
N LEU A 42 16.08 -8.86 -10.65
CA LEU A 42 16.21 -9.49 -9.34
C LEU A 42 15.45 -10.82 -9.29
N PRO A 43 16.11 -11.93 -8.92
CA PRO A 43 15.38 -13.15 -8.65
C PRO A 43 14.51 -12.94 -7.40
N THR A 44 13.42 -13.67 -7.35
CA THR A 44 12.38 -13.54 -6.34
C THR A 44 12.45 -14.70 -5.34
N ASN A 45 11.88 -14.48 -4.17
CA ASN A 45 11.62 -15.51 -3.17
C ASN A 45 10.17 -15.32 -2.71
N PHE A 46 9.29 -16.13 -3.29
CA PHE A 46 7.85 -15.94 -3.22
C PHE A 46 7.18 -17.06 -2.41
N SER A 47 6.71 -16.72 -1.22
CA SER A 47 5.96 -17.66 -0.38
C SER A 47 4.47 -17.42 -0.48
N LEU A 48 3.76 -18.44 -0.94
CA LEU A 48 2.31 -18.48 -0.99
C LEU A 48 1.79 -19.05 0.32
N VAL A 49 0.98 -18.29 1.05
CA VAL A 49 0.33 -18.68 2.31
C VAL A 49 -1.16 -18.68 2.05
N LEU A 50 -1.74 -19.87 1.90
CA LEU A 50 -3.03 -20.06 1.27
C LEU A 50 -4.01 -20.71 2.24
N ASP A 51 -5.12 -20.03 2.47
CA ASP A 51 -6.22 -20.55 3.26
C ASP A 51 -6.87 -21.74 2.53
N ARG A 52 -7.10 -22.82 3.26
CA ARG A 52 -7.86 -24.00 2.80
C ARG A 52 -9.01 -24.33 3.74
N SER A 53 -9.49 -23.38 4.53
CA SER A 53 -10.65 -23.52 5.41
C SER A 53 -11.88 -24.00 4.63
N GLY A 54 -12.89 -24.52 5.34
CA GLY A 54 -14.10 -25.04 4.70
C GLY A 54 -14.83 -24.05 3.79
N SER A 55 -14.71 -22.73 4.02
CA SER A 55 -15.32 -21.67 3.19
C SER A 55 -14.70 -21.52 1.81
N MET A 56 -13.48 -22.05 1.62
CA MET A 56 -12.75 -22.04 0.36
C MET A 56 -13.24 -23.11 -0.63
N ASP A 57 -14.21 -23.95 -0.28
CA ASP A 57 -14.69 -25.02 -1.15
C ASP A 57 -15.29 -24.53 -2.49
N GLY A 58 -15.31 -25.41 -3.50
CA GLY A 58 -15.83 -25.11 -4.84
C GLY A 58 -14.98 -24.11 -5.62
N GLU A 59 -15.63 -23.11 -6.23
CA GLU A 59 -14.99 -22.19 -7.19
C GLU A 59 -13.79 -21.43 -6.60
N LYS A 60 -13.78 -21.12 -5.29
CA LYS A 60 -12.66 -20.42 -4.65
C LYS A 60 -11.38 -21.26 -4.68
N MET A 61 -11.47 -22.54 -4.30
CA MET A 61 -10.35 -23.48 -4.34
C MET A 61 -9.89 -23.73 -5.77
N ASP A 62 -10.82 -23.86 -6.73
CA ASP A 62 -10.47 -24.08 -8.13
C ASP A 62 -9.71 -22.89 -8.73
N ASN A 63 -10.20 -21.67 -8.52
CA ASN A 63 -9.52 -20.45 -8.96
C ASN A 63 -8.18 -20.24 -8.22
N LEU A 64 -8.10 -20.59 -6.94
CA LEU A 64 -6.85 -20.58 -6.18
C LEU A 64 -5.81 -21.51 -6.81
N LYS A 65 -6.18 -22.76 -7.11
CA LYS A 65 -5.29 -23.74 -7.76
C LYS A 65 -4.80 -23.24 -9.12
N GLU A 66 -5.70 -22.65 -9.93
CA GLU A 66 -5.33 -22.03 -11.20
C GLU A 66 -4.34 -20.87 -11.01
N ALA A 67 -4.60 -19.98 -10.05
CA ALA A 67 -3.75 -18.84 -9.76
C ALA A 67 -2.35 -19.24 -9.28
N VAL A 68 -2.23 -20.27 -8.45
CA VAL A 68 -0.92 -20.79 -8.04
C VAL A 68 -0.21 -21.49 -9.21
N GLY A 69 -0.96 -22.22 -10.06
CA GLY A 69 -0.44 -22.78 -11.30
C GLY A 69 0.15 -21.71 -12.22
N TYR A 70 -0.54 -20.58 -12.35
CA TYR A 70 -0.06 -19.41 -13.09
C TYR A 70 1.25 -18.86 -12.51
N VAL A 71 1.34 -18.72 -11.17
CA VAL A 71 2.58 -18.29 -10.51
C VAL A 71 3.73 -19.24 -10.86
N ALA A 72 3.53 -20.55 -10.71
CA ALA A 72 4.57 -21.54 -11.02
C ALA A 72 5.07 -21.44 -12.46
N ASP A 73 4.18 -21.15 -13.42
CA ASP A 73 4.54 -21.01 -14.83
C ASP A 73 5.29 -19.71 -15.16
N HIS A 74 5.07 -18.64 -14.39
CA HIS A 74 5.64 -17.33 -14.67
C HIS A 74 6.88 -17.00 -13.85
N LEU A 75 7.20 -17.80 -12.83
CA LEU A 75 8.49 -17.74 -12.15
C LEU A 75 9.62 -18.29 -13.03
N SER A 76 10.76 -17.62 -13.02
CA SER A 76 12.01 -18.05 -13.63
C SER A 76 12.67 -19.18 -12.84
N ASP A 77 13.59 -19.93 -13.47
CA ASP A 77 14.27 -21.06 -12.84
C ASP A 77 15.21 -20.67 -11.67
N ASN A 78 15.49 -19.37 -11.50
CA ASN A 78 16.30 -18.81 -10.41
C ASN A 78 15.44 -18.26 -9.26
N ASP A 79 14.13 -18.17 -9.46
CA ASP A 79 13.18 -17.77 -8.44
C ASP A 79 12.98 -18.90 -7.43
N LEU A 80 12.76 -18.52 -6.18
CA LEU A 80 12.39 -19.43 -5.10
C LEU A 80 10.90 -19.34 -4.86
N VAL A 81 10.29 -20.49 -4.60
CA VAL A 81 8.86 -20.60 -4.29
C VAL A 81 8.66 -21.54 -3.12
N SER A 82 7.72 -21.19 -2.25
CA SER A 82 7.17 -22.07 -1.21
C SER A 82 5.66 -21.94 -1.19
N VAL A 83 4.99 -23.03 -0.81
CA VAL A 83 3.54 -23.07 -0.65
C VAL A 83 3.24 -23.63 0.72
N THR A 84 2.66 -22.79 1.57
CA THR A 84 2.09 -23.14 2.86
C THR A 84 0.58 -23.08 2.72
N ILE A 85 -0.10 -24.16 3.05
CA ILE A 85 -1.55 -24.20 3.17
C ILE A 85 -1.93 -24.25 4.64
N PHE A 86 -2.99 -23.54 5.02
CA PHE A 86 -3.42 -23.46 6.41
C PHE A 86 -4.94 -23.51 6.55
N ASP A 87 -5.36 -24.11 7.65
CA ASP A 87 -6.72 -24.10 8.20
C ASP A 87 -6.60 -23.80 9.71
N ASP A 88 -7.08 -24.68 10.60
CA ASP A 88 -6.70 -24.75 12.01
C ASP A 88 -5.37 -25.49 12.24
N GLN A 89 -4.78 -26.03 11.17
CA GLN A 89 -3.46 -26.63 11.11
C GLN A 89 -2.65 -26.03 9.96
N VAL A 90 -1.34 -26.22 9.98
CA VAL A 90 -0.45 -25.70 8.95
C VAL A 90 0.33 -26.83 8.30
N GLU A 91 0.40 -26.79 6.97
CA GLU A 91 1.15 -27.73 6.16
C GLU A 91 2.00 -26.98 5.13
N THR A 92 3.30 -27.24 5.13
CA THR A 92 4.20 -26.79 4.05
C THR A 92 4.11 -27.76 2.88
N LEU A 93 3.16 -27.50 1.97
CA LEU A 93 2.91 -28.32 0.78
C LEU A 93 4.13 -28.38 -0.15
N ILE A 94 4.78 -27.22 -0.33
CA ILE A 94 6.01 -27.04 -1.10
C ILE A 94 7.02 -26.31 -0.21
N PRO A 95 8.07 -26.99 0.28
CA PRO A 95 9.18 -26.33 0.96
C PRO A 95 9.89 -25.35 0.03
N ASN A 96 10.55 -24.32 0.58
CA ASN A 96 11.29 -23.33 -0.21
C ASN A 96 12.29 -24.01 -1.16
N GLN A 97 12.06 -23.86 -2.46
CA GLN A 97 12.86 -24.47 -3.51
C GLN A 97 12.87 -23.60 -4.77
N GLN A 98 13.79 -23.89 -5.70
CA GLN A 98 13.78 -23.24 -7.01
C GLN A 98 12.53 -23.63 -7.81
N ALA A 99 11.97 -22.69 -8.57
CA ALA A 99 10.78 -22.87 -9.39
C ALA A 99 11.01 -23.70 -10.68
N ARG A 100 11.88 -24.72 -10.62
CA ARG A 100 12.20 -25.61 -11.76
C ARG A 100 11.17 -26.73 -11.91
N ASN A 101 10.69 -27.29 -10.80
CA ASN A 101 9.74 -28.40 -10.80
C ASN A 101 8.28 -27.93 -10.79
N ARG A 102 7.88 -27.20 -11.83
CA ARG A 102 6.54 -26.58 -11.95
C ARG A 102 5.41 -27.62 -11.94
N GLY A 103 5.67 -28.80 -12.51
CA GLY A 103 4.73 -29.92 -12.51
C GLY A 103 4.43 -30.44 -11.10
N GLU A 104 5.46 -30.65 -10.28
CA GLU A 104 5.27 -31.10 -8.89
C GLU A 104 4.42 -30.12 -8.05
N ILE A 105 4.64 -28.81 -8.23
CA ILE A 105 3.86 -27.78 -7.54
C ILE A 105 2.38 -27.94 -7.87
N LYS A 106 2.05 -28.03 -9.16
CA LYS A 106 0.68 -28.21 -9.66
C LYS A 106 0.07 -29.52 -9.18
N ASP A 107 0.81 -30.62 -9.28
CA ASP A 107 0.34 -31.95 -8.90
C ASP A 107 0.00 -32.04 -7.41
N ARG A 108 0.84 -31.46 -6.53
CA ARG A 108 0.55 -31.40 -5.09
C ARG A 108 -0.65 -30.51 -4.78
N LEU A 109 -0.82 -29.40 -5.49
CA LEU A 109 -1.97 -28.51 -5.32
C LEU A 109 -3.29 -29.15 -5.72
N THR A 110 -3.32 -30.01 -6.74
CA THR A 110 -4.57 -30.69 -7.14
C THR A 110 -5.22 -31.46 -5.99
N LYS A 111 -4.40 -31.96 -5.05
CA LYS A 111 -4.80 -32.76 -3.88
C LYS A 111 -5.29 -31.93 -2.70
N VAL A 112 -5.16 -30.60 -2.75
CA VAL A 112 -5.64 -29.72 -1.68
C VAL A 112 -7.16 -29.67 -1.70
N ILE A 113 -7.76 -29.87 -0.54
CA ILE A 113 -9.21 -29.90 -0.32
C ILE A 113 -9.52 -28.93 0.83
N ALA A 114 -10.64 -28.23 0.71
CA ALA A 114 -11.12 -27.32 1.73
C ALA A 114 -11.58 -28.07 2.99
N ARG A 115 -11.12 -27.66 4.17
CA ARG A 115 -11.48 -28.24 5.47
C ARG A 115 -11.06 -27.34 6.62
N GLY A 116 -11.62 -27.58 7.81
CA GLY A 116 -11.12 -26.98 9.05
C GLY A 116 -11.50 -25.51 9.23
N GLY A 117 -10.89 -24.90 10.24
CA GLY A 117 -11.04 -23.48 10.59
C GLY A 117 -10.03 -22.57 9.91
N THR A 118 -9.81 -21.38 10.46
CA THR A 118 -8.86 -20.38 9.93
C THR A 118 -7.98 -19.85 11.07
N GLN A 119 -6.68 -20.11 11.01
CA GLN A 119 -5.67 -19.56 11.92
C GLN A 119 -4.54 -18.87 11.12
N ILE A 120 -4.70 -17.57 10.88
CA ILE A 120 -3.82 -16.82 9.97
C ILE A 120 -2.40 -16.70 10.53
N SER A 121 -2.24 -16.53 11.85
CA SER A 121 -0.93 -16.33 12.48
C SER A 121 0.01 -17.52 12.25
N ASP A 122 -0.50 -18.75 12.35
CA ASP A 122 0.30 -19.95 12.15
C ASP A 122 0.69 -20.13 10.68
N GLY A 123 -0.24 -19.86 9.75
CA GLY A 123 0.05 -19.83 8.32
C GLY A 123 1.13 -18.81 7.97
N LEU A 124 1.00 -17.57 8.47
CA LEU A 124 2.00 -16.51 8.30
C LEU A 124 3.35 -16.88 8.91
N LYS A 125 3.36 -17.48 10.10
CA LYS A 125 4.59 -17.90 10.78
C LYS A 125 5.35 -18.95 9.98
N ALA A 126 4.65 -19.94 9.44
CA ALA A 126 5.25 -20.96 8.58
C ALA A 126 5.71 -20.38 7.23
N GLY A 127 4.90 -19.55 6.58
CA GLY A 127 5.30 -18.84 5.35
C GLY A 127 6.54 -17.98 5.56
N MET A 128 6.60 -17.24 6.67
CA MET A 128 7.78 -16.45 7.05
C MET A 128 9.02 -17.33 7.27
N ALA A 129 8.85 -18.51 7.88
CA ALA A 129 9.93 -19.47 8.05
C ALA A 129 10.47 -19.98 6.71
N GLU A 130 9.60 -20.27 5.74
CA GLU A 130 10.02 -20.66 4.39
C GLU A 130 10.74 -19.53 3.64
N VAL A 131 10.22 -18.29 3.70
CA VAL A 131 10.91 -17.13 3.10
C VAL A 131 12.31 -16.98 3.69
N ARG A 132 12.46 -17.13 5.01
CA ARG A 132 13.77 -17.01 5.70
C ARG A 132 14.80 -18.04 5.26
N LYS A 133 14.39 -19.23 4.79
CA LYS A 133 15.32 -20.24 4.24
C LYS A 133 15.98 -19.79 2.94
N GLY A 134 15.21 -19.09 2.10
CA GLY A 134 15.66 -18.56 0.81
C GLY A 134 16.04 -17.08 0.82
N TYR A 135 16.04 -16.45 2.00
CA TYR A 135 16.17 -15.00 2.13
C TYR A 135 17.53 -14.52 1.65
N ALA A 136 17.50 -13.52 0.77
CA ALA A 136 18.68 -12.77 0.37
C ALA A 136 18.31 -11.31 0.12
N LYS A 137 19.23 -10.39 0.41
CA LYS A 137 19.01 -8.94 0.26
C LYS A 137 18.97 -8.48 -1.20
N ASP A 138 19.51 -9.30 -2.10
CA ASP A 138 19.48 -9.14 -3.56
C ASP A 138 18.32 -9.90 -4.21
N ARG A 139 17.37 -10.38 -3.40
CA ARG A 139 16.10 -10.96 -3.86
C ARG A 139 14.92 -10.10 -3.46
N VAL A 140 13.88 -10.13 -4.29
CA VAL A 140 12.56 -9.63 -3.88
C VAL A 140 11.91 -10.71 -3.02
N ASN A 141 11.89 -10.50 -1.70
CA ASN A 141 11.27 -11.41 -0.74
C ASN A 141 9.83 -10.98 -0.49
N ARG A 142 8.86 -11.86 -0.79
CA ARG A 142 7.44 -11.55 -0.63
C ARG A 142 6.66 -12.75 -0.10
N ILE A 143 5.68 -12.47 0.75
CA ILE A 143 4.62 -13.39 1.15
C ILE A 143 3.34 -12.93 0.46
N LEU A 144 2.60 -13.84 -0.15
CA LEU A 144 1.21 -13.60 -0.55
C LEU A 144 0.33 -14.44 0.36
N LEU A 145 -0.47 -13.76 1.19
CA LEU A 145 -1.53 -14.34 2.01
C LEU A 145 -2.85 -14.24 1.25
N LEU A 146 -3.56 -15.34 1.08
CA LEU A 146 -4.93 -15.36 0.59
C LEU A 146 -5.84 -16.05 1.60
N THR A 147 -6.96 -15.41 1.93
CA THR A 147 -7.97 -15.93 2.87
C THR A 147 -9.37 -15.41 2.49
N ASP A 148 -10.39 -16.18 2.84
CA ASP A 148 -11.79 -15.78 2.75
C ASP A 148 -12.50 -15.78 4.12
N GLY A 149 -11.74 -16.00 5.20
CA GLY A 149 -12.24 -16.20 6.54
C GLY A 149 -11.67 -15.22 7.57
N GLN A 150 -12.29 -15.21 8.76
CA GLN A 150 -11.80 -14.50 9.92
C GLN A 150 -10.94 -15.43 10.78
N THR A 151 -9.85 -14.86 11.28
CA THR A 151 -9.01 -15.47 12.30
C THR A 151 -9.52 -15.06 13.69
N TRP A 152 -9.25 -15.86 14.72
CA TRP A 152 -9.80 -15.65 16.07
C TRP A 152 -8.69 -15.62 17.12
N ASP A 153 -8.60 -14.51 17.87
CA ASP A 153 -7.68 -14.33 19.01
C ASP A 153 -6.18 -14.43 18.65
N ASP A 154 -5.81 -14.08 17.41
CA ASP A 154 -4.42 -14.11 16.93
C ASP A 154 -4.00 -12.90 16.08
N GLU A 155 -4.82 -11.84 16.04
CA GLU A 155 -4.53 -10.64 15.25
C GLU A 155 -3.24 -9.97 15.71
N ASP A 156 -3.02 -9.86 17.02
CA ASP A 156 -1.80 -9.27 17.58
C ASP A 156 -0.53 -10.06 17.18
N ALA A 157 -0.63 -11.37 17.03
CA ALA A 157 0.47 -12.21 16.56
C ALA A 157 0.75 -11.96 15.07
N CYS A 158 -0.31 -11.88 14.27
CA CYS A 158 -0.24 -11.52 12.85
C CYS A 158 0.44 -10.14 12.64
N LEU A 159 0.04 -9.13 13.42
CA LEU A 159 0.59 -7.77 13.33
C LEU A 159 2.07 -7.71 13.73
N LYS A 160 2.49 -8.48 14.75
CA LYS A 160 3.92 -8.61 15.13
C LYS A 160 4.74 -9.23 14.00
N LEU A 161 4.23 -10.29 13.36
CA LEU A 161 4.89 -10.91 12.21
C LEU A 161 5.02 -9.93 11.04
N ALA A 162 4.01 -9.09 10.77
CA ALA A 162 4.09 -8.07 9.73
C ALA A 162 5.13 -6.98 10.04
N ASP A 163 5.21 -6.51 11.30
CA ASP A 163 6.25 -5.55 11.71
C ASP A 163 7.66 -6.17 11.61
N GLU A 164 7.84 -7.47 11.91
CA GLU A 164 9.09 -8.19 11.68
C GLU A 164 9.42 -8.30 10.18
N ALA A 165 8.42 -8.64 9.35
CA ALA A 165 8.55 -8.75 7.91
C ALA A 165 9.05 -7.43 7.31
N GLY A 166 8.39 -6.32 7.66
CA GLY A 166 8.73 -4.98 7.19
C GLY A 166 10.17 -4.59 7.54
N LYS A 167 10.61 -4.87 8.78
CA LYS A 167 12.00 -4.64 9.21
C LYS A 167 13.03 -5.48 8.43
N GLN A 168 12.64 -6.66 7.98
CA GLN A 168 13.49 -7.55 7.18
C GLN A 168 13.43 -7.25 5.67
N GLY A 169 12.56 -6.34 5.23
CA GLY A 169 12.32 -6.07 3.82
C GLY A 169 11.53 -7.18 3.13
N ILE A 170 10.70 -7.91 3.88
CA ILE A 170 9.79 -8.94 3.38
C ILE A 170 8.39 -8.32 3.30
N ALA A 171 7.91 -8.07 2.09
CA ALA A 171 6.57 -7.52 1.88
C ALA A 171 5.50 -8.62 2.04
N ILE A 172 4.37 -8.31 2.69
CA ILE A 172 3.20 -9.19 2.75
C ILE A 172 2.11 -8.58 1.89
N THR A 173 1.74 -9.27 0.80
CA THR A 173 0.52 -8.98 0.09
C THR A 173 -0.62 -9.79 0.69
N SER A 174 -1.69 -9.14 1.13
CA SER A 174 -2.90 -9.79 1.61
C SER A 174 -4.02 -9.75 0.57
N ILE A 175 -4.71 -10.86 0.38
CA ILE A 175 -5.84 -11.00 -0.53
C ILE A 175 -7.03 -11.55 0.26
N GLY A 176 -8.07 -10.73 0.40
CA GLY A 176 -9.34 -11.12 1.02
C GLY A 176 -10.41 -11.41 -0.03
N ILE A 177 -11.04 -12.59 0.03
CA ILE A 177 -12.11 -13.01 -0.90
C ILE A 177 -13.48 -12.84 -0.24
N GLY A 178 -14.43 -12.24 -0.95
CA GLY A 178 -15.78 -12.00 -0.46
C GLY A 178 -15.81 -10.96 0.65
N ASP A 179 -16.73 -11.11 1.60
CA ASP A 179 -16.98 -10.14 2.67
C ASP A 179 -16.74 -10.68 4.09
N ASP A 180 -16.45 -11.98 4.23
CA ASP A 180 -16.43 -12.69 5.52
C ASP A 180 -15.02 -12.86 6.13
N TRP A 181 -14.21 -11.82 6.06
CA TRP A 181 -12.83 -11.77 6.60
C TRP A 181 -12.53 -10.42 7.25
N ASN A 182 -11.47 -10.35 8.05
CA ASN A 182 -11.12 -9.17 8.85
C ASN A 182 -10.37 -8.13 8.00
N GLU A 183 -11.08 -7.10 7.51
CA GLU A 183 -10.49 -6.09 6.62
C GLU A 183 -9.37 -5.27 7.25
N LYS A 184 -9.54 -4.92 8.53
CA LYS A 184 -8.59 -4.14 9.30
C LYS A 184 -7.27 -4.89 9.45
N LEU A 185 -7.33 -6.18 9.75
CA LEU A 185 -6.15 -7.02 9.89
C LEU A 185 -5.36 -7.07 8.57
N LEU A 186 -5.99 -7.44 7.47
CA LEU A 186 -5.31 -7.60 6.18
C LEU A 186 -4.69 -6.28 5.69
N LEU A 187 -5.41 -5.16 5.81
CA LEU A 187 -4.85 -3.84 5.51
C LEU A 187 -3.63 -3.54 6.37
N GLN A 188 -3.67 -3.83 7.67
CA GLN A 188 -2.54 -3.60 8.56
C GLN A 188 -1.34 -4.53 8.28
N LEU A 189 -1.57 -5.77 7.86
CA LEU A 189 -0.49 -6.67 7.45
C LEU A 189 0.29 -6.10 6.27
N ALA A 190 -0.43 -5.63 5.25
CA ALA A 190 0.17 -4.97 4.08
C ALA A 190 0.92 -3.68 4.48
N GLU A 191 0.28 -2.79 5.23
CA GLU A 191 0.86 -1.50 5.64
C GLU A 191 2.11 -1.66 6.52
N ARG A 192 2.11 -2.60 7.46
CA ARG A 192 3.24 -2.83 8.39
C ARG A 192 4.43 -3.50 7.72
N SER A 193 4.19 -4.28 6.66
CA SER A 193 5.23 -5.00 5.92
C SER A 193 5.69 -4.28 4.63
N HIS A 194 5.11 -3.12 4.30
CA HIS A 194 5.31 -2.42 3.02
C HIS A 194 4.86 -3.24 1.79
N GLY A 195 3.81 -4.05 1.96
CA GLY A 195 3.16 -4.82 0.90
C GLY A 195 1.86 -4.18 0.40
N ASN A 196 1.04 -4.99 -0.30
CA ASN A 196 -0.22 -4.56 -0.91
C ASN A 196 -1.41 -5.27 -0.25
N SER A 197 -2.62 -4.70 -0.38
CA SER A 197 -3.84 -5.43 -0.03
C SER A 197 -4.85 -5.41 -1.17
N HIS A 198 -5.47 -6.56 -1.42
CA HIS A 198 -6.52 -6.73 -2.41
C HIS A 198 -7.79 -7.26 -1.79
N TRP A 199 -8.91 -6.66 -2.17
CA TRP A 199 -10.23 -7.21 -1.96
C TRP A 199 -10.76 -7.75 -3.27
N ILE A 200 -11.23 -8.99 -3.24
CA ILE A 200 -11.77 -9.71 -4.37
C ILE A 200 -13.21 -10.07 -4.07
N GLN A 201 -14.16 -9.48 -4.80
CA GLN A 201 -15.57 -9.79 -4.62
C GLN A 201 -15.95 -11.16 -5.20
N ASN A 202 -15.38 -11.51 -6.35
CA ASN A 202 -15.71 -12.73 -7.08
C ASN A 202 -14.47 -13.64 -7.22
N PRO A 203 -14.58 -14.96 -6.93
CA PRO A 203 -13.47 -15.91 -7.05
C PRO A 203 -12.71 -15.87 -8.38
N VAL A 204 -13.39 -15.56 -9.49
CA VAL A 204 -12.77 -15.48 -10.83
C VAL A 204 -11.64 -14.43 -10.90
N SER A 205 -11.67 -13.40 -10.04
CA SER A 205 -10.63 -12.36 -10.01
C SER A 205 -9.40 -12.74 -9.17
N ILE A 206 -9.36 -13.92 -8.53
CA ILE A 206 -8.18 -14.41 -7.79
C ILE A 206 -6.96 -14.47 -8.72
N LEU A 207 -7.15 -15.00 -9.94
CA LEU A 207 -6.08 -15.09 -10.92
C LEU A 207 -5.52 -13.72 -11.31
N ASP A 208 -6.37 -12.72 -11.51
CA ASP A 208 -5.94 -11.35 -11.85
C ASP A 208 -5.14 -10.70 -10.72
N ALA A 209 -5.52 -10.92 -9.47
CA ALA A 209 -4.75 -10.42 -8.33
C ALA A 209 -3.36 -11.08 -8.25
N PHE A 210 -3.27 -12.40 -8.47
CA PHE A 210 -1.98 -13.10 -8.51
C PHE A 210 -1.11 -12.64 -9.67
N ARG A 211 -1.70 -12.43 -10.87
CA ARG A 211 -1.01 -11.86 -12.04
C ARG A 211 -0.38 -10.51 -11.71
N GLN A 212 -1.17 -9.60 -11.12
CA GLN A 212 -0.67 -8.27 -10.75
C GLN A 212 0.49 -8.33 -9.76
N GLU A 213 0.49 -9.29 -8.83
CA GLU A 213 1.55 -9.44 -7.85
C GLU A 213 2.83 -10.04 -8.44
N VAL A 214 2.72 -11.06 -9.29
CA VAL A 214 3.86 -11.63 -10.02
C VAL A 214 4.50 -10.57 -10.92
N GLU A 215 3.69 -9.88 -11.71
CA GLU A 215 4.17 -8.81 -12.59
C GLU A 215 4.83 -7.65 -11.81
N GLY A 216 4.25 -7.27 -10.67
CA GLY A 216 4.80 -6.23 -9.80
C GLY A 216 6.14 -6.63 -9.19
N MET A 217 6.28 -7.88 -8.75
CA MET A 217 7.56 -8.42 -8.26
C MET A 217 8.63 -8.46 -9.34
N GLN A 218 8.25 -8.90 -10.55
CA GLN A 218 9.13 -8.90 -11.72
C GLN A 218 9.40 -7.50 -12.28
N ALA A 219 8.67 -6.48 -11.85
CA ALA A 219 8.90 -5.10 -12.24
C ALA A 219 9.76 -4.31 -11.23
N VAL A 220 10.22 -4.93 -10.13
CA VAL A 220 10.99 -4.21 -9.11
C VAL A 220 12.28 -3.62 -9.70
N ALA A 221 12.42 -2.31 -9.58
CA ALA A 221 13.55 -1.53 -10.10
C ALA A 221 14.59 -1.20 -9.02
N ALA A 222 14.16 -1.04 -7.77
CA ALA A 222 15.01 -0.73 -6.63
C ALA A 222 14.39 -1.28 -5.33
N VAL A 223 15.22 -1.51 -4.32
CA VAL A 223 14.78 -1.97 -2.98
C VAL A 223 15.31 -1.03 -1.89
N ASN A 224 14.79 -1.20 -0.67
CA ASN A 224 15.14 -0.36 0.49
C ASN A 224 14.94 1.15 0.22
N LEU A 225 13.88 1.47 -0.53
CA LEU A 225 13.52 2.83 -0.86
C LEU A 225 13.10 3.57 0.42
N ARG A 226 13.75 4.69 0.70
CA ARG A 226 13.45 5.55 1.85
C ARG A 226 13.46 7.00 1.42
N VAL A 227 12.44 7.74 1.86
CA VAL A 227 12.35 9.19 1.69
C VAL A 227 12.67 9.87 3.01
N THR A 228 13.66 10.75 3.02
CA THR A 228 13.96 11.64 4.14
C THR A 228 13.75 13.08 3.73
N ALA A 229 12.83 13.79 4.39
CA ALA A 229 12.65 15.22 4.19
C ALA A 229 13.15 15.99 5.42
N ARG A 230 14.19 16.80 5.21
CA ARG A 230 14.77 17.70 6.21
C ARG A 230 14.16 19.08 6.05
N MET A 231 13.30 19.49 6.98
CA MET A 231 12.60 20.77 6.88
C MET A 231 13.51 21.94 7.26
N SER A 232 13.29 23.08 6.61
CA SER A 232 13.90 24.35 7.02
C SER A 232 13.41 24.78 8.42
N PRO A 233 14.20 25.57 9.18
CA PRO A 233 13.77 26.06 10.48
C PRO A 233 12.39 26.73 10.45
N GLY A 234 11.50 26.31 11.36
CA GLY A 234 10.14 26.82 11.48
C GLY A 234 9.10 26.15 10.59
N VAL A 235 9.50 25.45 9.52
CA VAL A 235 8.57 24.64 8.70
C VAL A 235 8.22 23.37 9.47
N LYS A 236 6.94 23.18 9.76
CA LYS A 236 6.44 22.09 10.61
C LYS A 236 5.77 21.02 9.75
N PRO A 237 6.36 19.83 9.60
CA PRO A 237 5.65 18.72 8.96
C PRO A 237 4.45 18.32 9.83
N LYS A 238 3.29 18.13 9.20
CA LYS A 238 2.04 17.78 9.89
C LYS A 238 1.60 16.37 9.58
N ARG A 239 1.55 16.03 8.29
CA ARG A 239 1.05 14.73 7.84
C ARG A 239 1.83 14.23 6.64
N VAL A 240 1.90 12.91 6.50
CA VAL A 240 2.53 12.23 5.38
C VAL A 240 1.65 11.08 4.96
N PHE A 241 1.28 11.06 3.69
CA PHE A 241 0.51 9.98 3.09
C PHE A 241 1.38 9.27 2.06
N ALA A 242 1.48 7.95 2.14
CA ALA A 242 1.79 7.18 0.94
C ALA A 242 0.59 7.30 0.01
N THR A 243 0.82 7.48 -1.29
CA THR A 243 -0.27 7.68 -2.26
C THR A 243 -0.20 6.69 -3.41
N VAL A 244 0.97 6.25 -3.85
CA VAL A 244 1.10 5.19 -4.85
C VAL A 244 1.87 4.02 -4.23
N PRO A 245 1.35 2.77 -4.32
CA PRO A 245 0.18 2.34 -5.10
C PRO A 245 -1.18 2.52 -4.40
N MET A 246 -1.19 2.83 -3.11
CA MET A 246 -2.42 3.02 -2.34
C MET A 246 -2.26 4.17 -1.35
N ILE A 247 -3.36 4.87 -1.07
CA ILE A 247 -3.39 5.90 -0.04
C ILE A 247 -3.29 5.24 1.34
N SER A 248 -2.36 5.72 2.17
CA SER A 248 -2.25 5.34 3.59
C SER A 248 -1.66 6.49 4.40
N ASP A 249 -2.20 6.73 5.61
CA ASP A 249 -1.66 7.74 6.54
C ASP A 249 -0.46 7.14 7.30
N ILE A 250 0.75 7.51 6.86
CA ILE A 250 2.01 7.04 7.47
C ILE A 250 2.58 8.07 8.46
N SER A 251 1.82 9.11 8.80
CA SER A 251 2.31 10.24 9.61
C SER A 251 2.88 9.80 10.96
N GLY A 252 2.21 8.86 11.64
CA GLY A 252 2.59 8.42 12.99
C GLY A 252 3.95 7.71 13.07
N LYS A 253 4.39 7.08 11.96
CA LYS A 253 5.71 6.44 11.86
C LYS A 253 6.74 7.34 11.18
N ALA A 254 6.29 8.20 10.27
CA ALA A 254 7.19 8.96 9.40
C ALA A 254 7.61 10.33 9.97
N VAL A 255 6.75 11.01 10.74
CA VAL A 255 7.03 12.36 11.24
C VAL A 255 7.82 12.28 12.55
N GLY A 256 9.05 12.80 12.56
CA GLY A 256 9.94 12.85 13.71
C GLY A 256 10.49 14.25 13.94
N GLY A 257 9.87 15.02 14.83
CA GLY A 257 10.26 16.40 15.11
C GLY A 257 10.13 17.29 13.87
N ALA A 258 11.26 17.81 13.38
CA ALA A 258 11.32 18.64 12.17
C ALA A 258 11.61 17.85 10.89
N ASN A 259 11.75 16.52 10.97
CA ASN A 259 12.10 15.68 9.83
C ASN A 259 10.98 14.68 9.52
N ILE A 260 10.96 14.22 8.28
CA ILE A 260 10.15 13.09 7.84
C ILE A 260 11.11 11.98 7.41
N THR A 261 10.85 10.75 7.81
CA THR A 261 11.50 9.54 7.30
C THR A 261 10.45 8.50 6.97
N ALA A 262 10.22 8.22 5.68
CA ALA A 262 9.27 7.23 5.22
C ALA A 262 10.00 6.07 4.56
N ASP A 263 9.88 4.88 5.14
CA ASP A 263 10.30 3.62 4.52
C ASP A 263 9.22 3.15 3.54
N LEU A 264 9.61 2.99 2.28
CA LEU A 264 8.71 2.70 1.15
C LEU A 264 8.91 1.29 0.58
N GLY A 265 9.93 0.56 1.04
CA GLY A 265 10.19 -0.81 0.61
C GLY A 265 10.75 -0.88 -0.81
N SER A 266 10.05 -1.55 -1.72
CA SER A 266 10.52 -1.77 -3.10
C SER A 266 9.84 -0.85 -4.10
N LEU A 267 10.61 -0.34 -5.07
CA LEU A 267 10.07 0.45 -6.18
C LEU A 267 9.59 -0.48 -7.31
N ASP A 268 8.29 -0.52 -7.55
CA ASP A 268 7.74 -1.04 -8.80
C ASP A 268 8.13 -0.11 -9.95
N GLY A 269 8.87 -0.63 -10.92
CA GLY A 269 9.39 0.15 -12.03
C GLY A 269 8.37 0.56 -13.08
N LYS A 270 7.17 -0.05 -13.08
CA LYS A 270 6.04 0.36 -13.92
C LYS A 270 5.16 1.39 -13.21
N ARG A 271 4.79 1.14 -11.95
CA ARG A 271 3.85 2.00 -11.20
C ARG A 271 4.51 3.22 -10.56
N GLY A 272 5.78 3.09 -10.17
CA GLY A 272 6.48 4.06 -9.34
C GLY A 272 5.95 4.09 -7.91
N GLN A 273 6.40 5.08 -7.14
CA GLN A 273 5.95 5.33 -5.77
C GLN A 273 5.78 6.82 -5.52
N ALA A 274 4.88 7.18 -4.62
CA ALA A 274 4.70 8.57 -4.24
C ALA A 274 4.24 8.75 -2.79
N ILE A 275 4.64 9.89 -2.23
CA ILE A 275 4.15 10.40 -0.96
C ILE A 275 3.67 11.83 -1.09
N LEU A 276 2.66 12.19 -0.28
CA LEU A 276 2.17 13.55 -0.13
C LEU A 276 2.49 14.04 1.28
N ILE A 277 3.25 15.13 1.37
CA ILE A 277 3.64 15.77 2.63
C ILE A 277 2.77 17.01 2.84
N GLU A 278 2.08 17.10 3.96
CA GLU A 278 1.42 18.31 4.46
C GLU A 278 2.36 19.00 5.46
N ALA A 279 2.72 20.26 5.20
CA ALA A 279 3.55 21.06 6.09
C ALA A 279 2.95 22.44 6.33
N HIS A 280 3.15 22.96 7.54
CA HIS A 280 2.84 24.35 7.87
C HIS A 280 4.09 25.20 7.74
N VAL A 281 3.99 26.26 6.96
CA VAL A 281 5.05 27.22 6.71
C VAL A 281 4.75 28.47 7.54
N PRO A 282 5.71 28.99 8.34
CA PRO A 282 5.49 30.20 9.11
C PRO A 282 5.33 31.42 8.20
N ALA A 283 4.82 32.51 8.76
CA ALA A 283 4.82 33.81 8.08
C ALA A 283 6.24 34.19 7.63
N GLN A 284 6.36 34.65 6.39
CA GLN A 284 7.62 35.06 5.77
C GLN A 284 7.42 36.39 5.05
N LYS A 285 8.53 37.14 4.90
CA LYS A 285 8.56 38.31 4.01
C LYS A 285 8.50 37.85 2.55
N ALA A 286 8.14 38.77 1.66
CA ALA A 286 8.18 38.52 0.23
C ALA A 286 9.56 38.02 -0.22
N GLY A 287 9.57 37.00 -1.08
CA GLY A 287 10.79 36.38 -1.58
C GLY A 287 10.75 34.85 -1.62
N ARG A 288 11.81 34.27 -2.19
CA ARG A 288 11.94 32.83 -2.33
C ARG A 288 12.31 32.19 -0.99
N CYS A 289 11.49 31.26 -0.52
CA CYS A 289 11.67 30.53 0.73
C CYS A 289 11.92 29.04 0.43
N ARG A 290 12.95 28.46 1.04
CA ARG A 290 13.21 27.02 0.98
C ARG A 290 12.38 26.33 2.05
N LEU A 291 11.53 25.39 1.66
CA LEU A 291 10.73 24.58 2.60
C LEU A 291 11.57 23.50 3.28
N GLY A 292 12.50 22.90 2.53
CA GLY A 292 13.38 21.85 3.02
C GLY A 292 14.14 21.18 1.89
N GLN A 293 14.77 20.05 2.20
CA GLN A 293 15.42 19.16 1.24
C GLN A 293 14.82 17.76 1.36
N ILE A 294 14.50 17.18 0.22
CA ILE A 294 14.08 15.78 0.12
C ILE A 294 15.27 14.97 -0.39
N GLU A 295 15.57 13.88 0.30
CA GLU A 295 16.54 12.87 -0.06
C GLU A 295 15.82 11.53 -0.23
N VAL A 296 16.09 10.84 -1.33
CA VAL A 296 15.64 9.47 -1.56
C VAL A 296 16.85 8.56 -1.57
N THR A 297 16.90 7.58 -0.68
CA THR A 297 17.94 6.55 -0.63
C THR A 297 17.39 5.21 -1.11
N TYR A 298 18.19 4.44 -1.83
CA TYR A 298 17.79 3.14 -2.39
C TYR A 298 18.99 2.24 -2.73
N ASP A 299 18.70 0.95 -2.90
CA ASP A 299 19.64 -0.05 -3.40
C ASP A 299 19.23 -0.51 -4.81
N LEU A 300 20.22 -0.79 -5.66
CA LEU A 300 20.08 -1.41 -6.99
C LEU A 300 20.82 -2.74 -6.98
N PRO A 301 20.20 -3.85 -6.52
CA PRO A 301 20.93 -5.08 -6.31
C PRO A 301 21.42 -5.71 -7.63
N SER A 302 20.73 -5.47 -8.75
CA SER A 302 21.15 -5.93 -10.08
C SER A 302 22.43 -5.29 -10.60
N GLU A 303 22.78 -4.11 -10.06
CA GLU A 303 24.04 -3.42 -10.34
C GLU A 303 25.04 -3.55 -9.18
N GLY A 304 24.67 -4.25 -8.10
CA GLY A 304 25.47 -4.36 -6.88
C GLY A 304 25.64 -3.03 -6.10
N ILE A 305 24.83 -2.01 -6.40
CA ILE A 305 24.92 -0.68 -5.80
C ILE A 305 24.04 -0.60 -4.55
N LYS A 306 24.58 -0.03 -3.47
CA LYS A 306 23.87 0.17 -2.19
C LYS A 306 23.89 1.63 -1.77
N ALA A 307 22.86 2.02 -1.01
CA ALA A 307 22.70 3.33 -0.39
C ALA A 307 22.92 4.51 -1.36
N LYS A 308 22.51 4.35 -2.62
CA LYS A 308 22.52 5.44 -3.59
C LYS A 308 21.50 6.48 -3.16
N SER A 309 21.80 7.77 -3.37
CA SER A 309 20.86 8.83 -3.01
C SER A 309 20.72 9.92 -4.06
N ILE A 310 19.51 10.46 -4.15
CA ILE A 310 19.16 11.62 -4.97
C ILE A 310 18.50 12.67 -4.07
N LYS A 311 18.84 13.94 -4.29
CA LYS A 311 18.42 15.06 -3.44
C LYS A 311 17.78 16.16 -4.26
N THR A 312 16.74 16.79 -3.73
CA THR A 312 16.17 18.01 -4.30
C THR A 312 15.71 18.96 -3.21
N ASP A 313 15.89 20.25 -3.48
CA ASP A 313 15.45 21.32 -2.59
C ASP A 313 14.08 21.83 -3.01
N VAL A 314 13.18 21.97 -2.04
CA VAL A 314 11.80 22.40 -2.28
C VAL A 314 11.67 23.87 -1.90
N TYR A 315 11.08 24.65 -2.80
CA TYR A 315 10.91 26.09 -2.63
C TYR A 315 9.47 26.53 -2.89
N VAL A 316 9.09 27.63 -2.24
CA VAL A 316 7.90 28.42 -2.55
C VAL A 316 8.29 29.89 -2.54
N THR A 317 7.53 30.73 -3.25
CA THR A 317 7.76 32.19 -3.26
C THR A 317 6.68 32.90 -2.46
N PHE A 318 7.05 33.66 -1.43
CA PHE A 318 6.13 34.56 -0.77
C PHE A 318 5.96 35.83 -1.59
N THR A 319 4.72 36.25 -1.83
CA THR A 319 4.38 37.36 -2.74
C THR A 319 3.20 38.17 -2.24
N ASP A 320 3.20 39.46 -2.53
CA ASP A 320 2.04 40.35 -2.34
C ASP A 320 1.08 40.33 -3.55
N ASP A 321 1.47 39.67 -4.66
CA ASP A 321 0.63 39.49 -5.84
C ASP A 321 -0.45 38.42 -5.58
N ALA A 322 -1.69 38.89 -5.41
CA ALA A 322 -2.86 38.04 -5.20
C ALA A 322 -3.11 37.04 -6.36
N ALA A 323 -2.82 37.41 -7.61
CA ALA A 323 -3.03 36.53 -8.76
C ALA A 323 -2.00 35.38 -8.77
N ALA A 324 -0.75 35.66 -8.43
CA ALA A 324 0.27 34.63 -8.25
C ALA A 324 -0.06 33.70 -7.07
N ALA A 325 -0.51 34.26 -5.94
CA ALA A 325 -0.89 33.52 -4.73
C ALA A 325 -2.14 32.64 -4.90
N ALA A 326 -3.04 32.99 -5.82
CA ALA A 326 -4.25 32.23 -6.13
C ALA A 326 -3.98 31.00 -7.02
N LYS A 327 -2.86 30.96 -7.74
CA LYS A 327 -2.52 29.82 -8.62
C LYS A 327 -2.17 28.58 -7.81
N VAL A 328 -2.95 27.52 -8.01
CA VAL A 328 -2.72 26.20 -7.43
C VAL A 328 -2.24 25.22 -8.47
N ASN A 329 -1.49 24.21 -8.03
CA ASN A 329 -1.15 23.06 -8.85
C ASN A 329 -2.33 22.07 -8.83
N ALA A 330 -3.05 21.96 -9.94
CA ALA A 330 -4.25 21.13 -10.06
C ALA A 330 -3.98 19.63 -9.81
N GLU A 331 -2.80 19.14 -10.22
CA GLU A 331 -2.40 17.74 -10.00
C GLU A 331 -2.26 17.44 -8.50
N VAL A 332 -1.53 18.29 -7.76
CA VAL A 332 -1.36 18.12 -6.32
C VAL A 332 -2.69 18.33 -5.59
N MET A 333 -3.51 19.30 -6.01
CA MET A 333 -4.80 19.55 -5.36
C MET A 333 -5.81 18.43 -5.59
N ASN A 334 -5.87 17.84 -6.78
CA ASN A 334 -6.69 16.65 -7.03
C ASN A 334 -6.24 15.48 -6.14
N LEU A 335 -4.93 15.29 -5.97
CA LEU A 335 -4.42 14.29 -5.02
C LEU A 335 -4.80 14.59 -3.56
N VAL A 336 -4.76 15.86 -3.15
CA VAL A 336 -5.21 16.30 -1.82
C VAL A 336 -6.70 15.99 -1.61
N GLU A 337 -7.54 16.15 -2.64
CA GLU A 337 -8.97 15.81 -2.60
C GLU A 337 -9.19 14.29 -2.42
N LYS A 338 -8.44 13.46 -3.16
CA LYS A 338 -8.46 11.99 -2.99
C LYS A 338 -8.06 11.56 -1.59
N VAL A 339 -6.98 12.13 -1.06
CA VAL A 339 -6.54 11.92 0.32
C VAL A 339 -7.59 12.43 1.32
N SER A 340 -8.30 13.52 1.01
CA SER A 340 -9.39 14.05 1.84
C SER A 340 -10.57 13.08 1.92
N ALA A 341 -11.01 12.51 0.78
CA ALA A 341 -12.06 11.49 0.74
C ALA A 341 -11.69 10.27 1.60
N PHE A 342 -10.47 9.75 1.44
CA PHE A 342 -9.91 8.70 2.29
C PHE A 342 -9.96 9.07 3.79
N LYS A 343 -9.44 10.25 4.17
CA LYS A 343 -9.43 10.70 5.56
C LYS A 343 -10.83 10.83 6.16
N LEU A 344 -11.79 11.34 5.38
CA LEU A 344 -13.17 11.50 5.82
C LEU A 344 -13.82 10.13 6.05
N GLN A 345 -13.61 9.19 5.12
CA GLN A 345 -14.06 7.81 5.22
C GLN A 345 -13.46 7.13 6.46
N THR A 346 -12.14 7.15 6.64
CA THR A 346 -11.49 6.49 7.79
C THR A 346 -11.97 7.09 9.12
N ARG A 347 -12.09 8.42 9.19
CA ARG A 347 -12.62 9.08 10.40
C ARG A 347 -14.08 8.74 10.64
N ALA A 348 -14.88 8.50 9.60
CA ALA A 348 -16.26 8.06 9.79
C ALA A 348 -16.31 6.68 10.44
N LEU A 349 -15.45 5.74 10.01
CA LEU A 349 -15.35 4.41 10.63
C LEU A 349 -14.99 4.50 12.11
N THR A 350 -13.98 5.32 12.46
CA THR A 350 -13.61 5.54 13.87
C THR A 350 -14.77 6.10 14.70
N GLU A 351 -15.61 6.95 14.12
CA GLU A 351 -16.78 7.49 14.83
C GLU A 351 -17.88 6.44 14.98
N VAL A 352 -18.04 5.51 14.03
CA VAL A 352 -18.95 4.37 14.17
C VAL A 352 -18.46 3.44 15.29
N GLU A 353 -17.16 3.10 15.31
CA GLU A 353 -16.55 2.31 16.40
C GLU A 353 -16.75 2.98 17.77
N ALA A 354 -16.72 4.32 17.82
CA ALA A 354 -16.98 5.10 19.03
C ALA A 354 -18.48 5.30 19.37
N GLY A 355 -19.41 4.77 18.56
CA GLY A 355 -20.85 4.94 18.73
C GLY A 355 -21.41 6.31 18.33
N ASN A 356 -20.59 7.18 17.73
CA ASN A 356 -20.95 8.55 17.32
C ASN A 356 -21.59 8.59 15.92
N ILE A 357 -22.75 7.95 15.76
CA ILE A 357 -23.43 7.76 14.46
C ILE A 357 -23.68 9.08 13.71
N ALA A 358 -24.07 10.14 14.42
CA ALA A 358 -24.30 11.45 13.80
C ALA A 358 -23.01 12.06 13.23
N ALA A 359 -21.88 11.89 13.91
CA ALA A 359 -20.59 12.38 13.45
C ALA A 359 -20.06 11.55 12.28
N ALA A 360 -20.23 10.22 12.33
CA ALA A 360 -19.92 9.32 11.23
C ALA A 360 -20.71 9.68 9.96
N THR A 361 -22.02 9.88 10.11
CA THR A 361 -22.93 10.26 9.01
C THR A 361 -22.46 11.54 8.30
N ARG A 362 -22.15 12.60 9.05
CA ARG A 362 -21.68 13.88 8.45
C ARG A 362 -20.35 13.72 7.70
N LYS A 363 -19.45 12.89 8.23
CA LYS A 363 -18.15 12.62 7.60
C LYS A 363 -18.31 11.80 6.31
N LEU A 364 -19.17 10.78 6.31
CA LEU A 364 -19.49 10.02 5.09
C LEU A 364 -20.20 10.89 4.06
N GLN A 365 -21.11 11.77 4.46
CA GLN A 365 -21.76 12.72 3.53
C GLN A 365 -20.71 13.61 2.87
N SER A 366 -19.77 14.13 3.66
CA SER A 366 -18.66 14.92 3.12
C SER A 366 -17.79 14.10 2.18
N ALA A 367 -17.49 12.83 2.53
CA ALA A 367 -16.72 11.93 1.66
C ALA A 367 -17.44 11.67 0.34
N ALA A 368 -18.75 11.37 0.38
CA ALA A 368 -19.59 11.15 -0.81
C ALA A 368 -19.58 12.39 -1.72
N THR A 369 -19.74 13.60 -1.17
CA THR A 369 -19.67 14.84 -1.96
C THR A 369 -18.32 15.02 -2.65
N VAL A 370 -17.21 14.75 -1.95
CA VAL A 370 -15.86 14.83 -2.54
C VAL A 370 -15.71 13.79 -3.64
N LEU A 371 -16.14 12.54 -3.42
CA LEU A 371 -16.10 11.47 -4.41
C LEU A 371 -16.90 11.81 -5.68
N LEU A 372 -18.13 12.31 -5.54
CA LEU A 372 -18.94 12.78 -6.68
C LEU A 372 -18.25 13.89 -7.47
N THR A 373 -17.65 14.85 -6.76
CA THR A 373 -16.96 15.98 -7.41
C THR A 373 -15.76 15.50 -8.25
N MET A 374 -15.13 14.40 -7.84
CA MET A 374 -14.02 13.78 -8.57
C MET A 374 -14.48 12.82 -9.68
N GLY A 375 -15.79 12.55 -9.81
CA GLY A 375 -16.35 11.57 -10.76
C GLY A 375 -16.26 10.12 -10.31
N GLU A 376 -16.06 9.86 -9.01
CA GLU A 376 -16.01 8.52 -8.42
C GLU A 376 -17.43 8.06 -8.03
N ASP A 377 -18.32 7.99 -9.01
CA ASP A 377 -19.78 7.78 -8.81
C ASP A 377 -20.09 6.49 -8.06
N ASP A 378 -19.39 5.40 -8.38
CA ASP A 378 -19.59 4.09 -7.74
C ASP A 378 -19.23 4.08 -6.25
N LEU A 379 -18.20 4.86 -5.87
CA LEU A 379 -17.77 4.99 -4.47
C LEU A 379 -18.65 5.99 -3.72
N ALA A 380 -19.08 7.06 -4.38
CA ALA A 380 -20.06 7.98 -3.83
C ALA A 380 -21.39 7.28 -3.52
N ALA A 381 -21.92 6.50 -4.48
CA ALA A 381 -23.13 5.72 -4.29
C ALA A 381 -22.97 4.71 -3.15
N ALA A 382 -21.81 4.05 -3.03
CA ALA A 382 -21.53 3.17 -1.89
C ALA A 382 -21.57 3.95 -0.55
N ALA A 383 -20.98 5.15 -0.49
CA ALA A 383 -21.02 5.98 0.72
C ALA A 383 -22.45 6.41 1.07
N GLU A 384 -23.29 6.72 0.08
CA GLU A 384 -24.69 7.05 0.28
C GLU A 384 -25.51 5.87 0.82
N GLN A 385 -25.28 4.66 0.30
CA GLN A 385 -25.93 3.45 0.83
C GLN A 385 -25.52 3.19 2.28
N GLU A 386 -24.24 3.36 2.61
CA GLU A 386 -23.75 3.22 3.97
C GLU A 386 -24.31 4.28 4.94
N ILE A 387 -24.53 5.51 4.46
CA ILE A 387 -25.25 6.55 5.23
C ILE A 387 -26.69 6.11 5.54
N LEU A 388 -27.39 5.50 4.58
CA LEU A 388 -28.74 4.99 4.78
C LEU A 388 -28.75 3.83 5.79
N SER A 389 -27.78 2.90 5.69
CA SER A 389 -27.61 1.82 6.67
C SER A 389 -27.38 2.38 8.06
N LEU A 390 -26.42 3.28 8.24
CA LEU A 390 -26.13 3.89 9.55
C LEU A 390 -27.34 4.56 10.19
N LYS A 391 -28.15 5.26 9.40
CA LYS A 391 -29.38 5.91 9.90
C LYS A 391 -30.45 4.90 10.30
N LYS A 392 -30.53 3.75 9.63
CA LYS A 392 -31.56 2.73 9.83
C LYS A 392 -31.19 1.75 10.93
N THR A 393 -29.96 1.25 10.94
CA THR A 393 -29.51 0.14 11.79
C THR A 393 -28.49 0.57 12.84
N GLY A 394 -27.93 1.79 12.73
CA GLY A 394 -26.82 2.24 13.57
C GLY A 394 -25.47 1.62 13.18
N THR A 395 -25.41 0.83 12.11
CA THR A 395 -24.21 0.08 11.69
C THR A 395 -23.94 0.23 10.20
N LEU A 396 -22.68 0.06 9.82
CA LEU A 396 -22.26 -0.10 8.44
C LEU A 396 -22.38 -1.55 8.00
N THR A 397 -22.52 -1.78 6.70
CA THR A 397 -22.46 -3.14 6.13
C THR A 397 -21.01 -3.56 5.91
N ALA A 398 -20.71 -4.86 6.02
CA ALA A 398 -19.36 -5.38 5.79
C ALA A 398 -18.90 -5.10 4.34
N ALA A 399 -19.76 -5.40 3.36
CA ALA A 399 -19.49 -5.18 1.94
C ALA A 399 -19.27 -3.69 1.60
N GLY A 400 -20.12 -2.79 2.11
CA GLY A 400 -19.98 -1.36 1.86
C GLY A 400 -18.76 -0.76 2.55
N THR A 401 -18.44 -1.20 3.78
CA THR A 401 -17.22 -0.81 4.49
C THR A 401 -15.98 -1.21 3.69
N LYS A 402 -15.88 -2.48 3.27
CA LYS A 402 -14.78 -2.99 2.43
C LYS A 402 -14.68 -2.21 1.11
N LYS A 403 -15.81 -1.95 0.44
CA LYS A 403 -15.85 -1.17 -0.79
C LYS A 403 -15.27 0.24 -0.61
N LEU A 404 -15.66 0.93 0.46
CA LEU A 404 -15.18 2.28 0.73
C LEU A 404 -13.72 2.32 1.17
N GLU A 405 -13.29 1.41 2.04
CA GLU A 405 -11.89 1.33 2.49
C GLU A 405 -10.94 1.01 1.34
N TYR A 406 -11.21 -0.03 0.56
CA TYR A 406 -10.35 -0.38 -0.57
C TYR A 406 -10.47 0.62 -1.72
N GLY A 407 -11.69 1.09 -2.01
CA GLY A 407 -11.94 2.03 -3.09
C GLY A 407 -11.24 3.37 -2.90
N THR A 408 -11.39 4.00 -1.73
CA THR A 408 -10.77 5.30 -1.45
C THR A 408 -9.24 5.21 -1.40
N ARG A 409 -8.67 4.07 -0.97
CA ARG A 409 -7.22 3.83 -1.00
C ARG A 409 -6.68 3.61 -2.42
N LYS A 410 -7.48 3.03 -3.32
CA LYS A 410 -7.09 2.75 -4.71
C LYS A 410 -7.34 3.93 -5.67
N LEU A 411 -7.68 5.13 -5.19
CA LEU A 411 -7.84 6.32 -6.03
C LEU A 411 -6.54 6.74 -6.78
N THR A 412 -5.39 6.16 -6.41
CA THR A 412 -4.04 6.54 -6.88
C THR A 412 -3.17 5.31 -7.15
N MET A 413 -3.62 4.40 -8.03
CA MET A 413 -2.95 3.11 -8.26
C MET A 413 -1.58 3.19 -8.95
N ALA A 414 -1.35 4.21 -9.78
CA ALA A 414 -0.11 4.36 -10.54
C ALA A 414 0.17 5.84 -10.84
N LEU A 415 1.46 6.16 -10.99
CA LEU A 415 1.87 7.47 -11.49
C LEU A 415 1.62 7.58 -13.00
N LYS A 416 1.07 8.73 -13.44
CA LYS A 416 0.80 9.02 -14.85
C LYS A 416 2.07 9.29 -15.66
#